data_AF-A0A523TWX6-F1
#
_entry.id   AF-A0A523TWX6-F1
#
_cell.length_a   1.000
_cell.length_b   1.000
_cell.length_c   1.000
_cell.angle_alpha   90.00
_cell.angle_beta   90.00
_cell.angle_gamma   90.00
#
_symmetry.space_group_name_H-M   'P 1'
#
loop_
_entity.id
_entity.type
_entity.pdbx_description
1 polymer ?
#
loop_
_entity_poly.entity_id
_entity_poly.type
_entity_poly.pdbx_seq_one_letter_code
_entity_poly.pdbx_strand_id
1 'polypeptide(L)'
;MDNRLIYLCSLYVGCALSTPPQPTVHTQQITIDPQGQPVTVAVNIQPKINIQPNIHPQNLFQPDNTINTVNQGGAAIAQSKSNATNTTINKIKLFVSQTIQQIKALSPHDIGRSAASWGKLHKKKIALYSAGTSYVLISCLIIQGNIFMRKSTIWSAWKKQLSMEELFAIPHDQLGKELVHAIQQRHVNVQNPTDHITPLVQFVQAVDQEMKILNRYLILATGIRRCRLTRIFPTNNQRIEQAQELKQRLGFVKHTFISWAATDNLANFNH
;
A
#
# COMPACT_ATOMS: atom_id res chain seq x y z
N MET A 1 -4.40 -0.49 -38.71
CA MET A 1 -3.93 0.12 -37.44
C MET A 1 -3.63 -1.03 -36.49
N ASP A 2 -2.35 -1.29 -36.24
CA ASP A 2 -1.89 -2.52 -35.61
C ASP A 2 -2.03 -2.50 -34.08
N ASN A 3 -2.87 -3.40 -33.55
CA ASN A 3 -3.08 -3.65 -32.11
C ASN A 3 -1.87 -4.25 -31.37
N ARG A 4 -0.68 -4.29 -32.00
CA ARG A 4 0.56 -4.84 -31.42
C ARG A 4 1.28 -3.87 -30.48
N LEU A 5 0.87 -2.59 -30.43
CA LEU A 5 1.56 -1.51 -29.71
C LEU A 5 1.24 -1.42 -28.19
N ILE A 6 0.20 -2.08 -27.69
CA ILE A 6 -0.24 -1.93 -26.29
C ILE A 6 0.54 -2.84 -25.32
N TYR A 7 1.19 -3.90 -25.82
CA TYR A 7 1.65 -5.01 -24.98
C TYR A 7 3.05 -4.86 -24.36
N LEU A 8 3.85 -3.87 -24.78
CA LEU A 8 5.24 -3.71 -24.32
C LEU A 8 5.44 -2.70 -23.18
N CYS A 9 4.43 -1.88 -22.83
CA CYS A 9 4.57 -0.85 -21.78
C CYS A 9 4.29 -1.33 -20.35
N SER A 10 3.70 -2.51 -20.15
CA SER A 10 3.31 -3.02 -18.82
C SER A 10 4.43 -3.71 -18.04
N LEU A 11 5.61 -3.95 -18.64
CA LEU A 11 6.72 -4.66 -17.98
C LEU A 11 7.73 -3.75 -17.26
N TYR A 12 7.72 -2.43 -17.49
CA TYR A 12 8.76 -1.53 -16.96
C TYR A 12 8.45 -0.84 -15.62
N VAL A 13 7.21 -0.97 -15.11
CA VAL A 13 6.80 -0.32 -13.84
C VAL A 13 7.26 -1.13 -12.61
N GLY A 14 7.81 -2.34 -12.79
CA GLY A 14 8.23 -3.24 -11.70
C GLY A 14 9.57 -2.91 -11.03
N CYS A 15 10.43 -2.07 -11.63
CA CYS A 15 11.82 -1.92 -11.16
C CYS A 15 12.09 -0.75 -10.18
N ALA A 16 11.07 0.03 -9.79
CA ALA A 16 11.26 1.19 -8.91
C ALA A 16 10.81 0.98 -7.44
N LEU A 17 10.48 -0.24 -7.04
CA LEU A 17 10.32 -0.62 -5.63
C LEU A 17 11.49 -1.53 -5.19
N SER A 18 12.70 -0.97 -5.14
CA SER A 18 13.73 -1.56 -4.27
C SER A 18 13.33 -1.23 -2.83
N THR A 19 12.86 -2.24 -2.09
CA THR A 19 12.76 -2.14 -0.64
C THR A 19 14.14 -1.78 -0.07
N PRO A 20 14.27 -0.77 0.81
CA PRO A 20 15.54 -0.55 1.50
C PRO A 20 15.92 -1.80 2.31
N PRO A 21 17.23 -2.11 2.43
CA PRO A 21 17.67 -3.21 3.27
C PRO A 21 17.15 -3.03 4.70
N GLN A 22 16.61 -4.10 5.25
CA GLN A 22 16.11 -4.16 6.62
C GLN A 22 17.28 -3.85 7.58
N PRO A 23 17.14 -2.92 8.54
CA PRO A 23 18.20 -2.67 9.50
C PRO A 23 18.39 -3.91 10.38
N THR A 24 19.59 -4.50 10.34
CA THR A 24 20.02 -5.53 11.29
C THR A 24 20.13 -4.88 12.67
N VAL A 25 19.20 -5.20 13.57
CA VAL A 25 19.25 -4.74 14.96
C VAL A 25 20.23 -5.63 15.71
N HIS A 26 21.38 -5.08 16.08
CA HIS A 26 22.29 -5.72 17.03
C HIS A 26 21.87 -5.33 18.45
N THR A 27 21.17 -6.23 19.15
CA THR A 27 20.93 -6.07 20.59
C THR A 27 22.13 -6.61 21.33
N GLN A 28 22.91 -5.73 21.99
CA GLN A 28 23.93 -6.14 22.94
C GLN A 28 23.27 -6.40 24.29
N GLN A 29 23.33 -7.64 24.77
CA GLN A 29 22.88 -8.00 26.11
C GLN A 29 24.12 -8.12 27.00
N ILE A 30 24.23 -7.25 28.01
CA ILE A 30 25.33 -7.28 28.97
C ILE A 30 24.94 -8.24 30.08
N THR A 31 25.55 -9.43 30.09
CA THR A 31 25.44 -10.37 31.21
C THR A 31 26.66 -10.18 32.11
N ILE A 32 26.41 -9.91 33.40
CA ILE A 32 27.45 -9.77 34.41
C ILE A 32 27.65 -11.14 35.06
N ASP A 33 28.84 -11.71 34.91
CA ASP A 33 29.26 -12.94 35.57
C ASP A 33 29.50 -12.68 37.07
N PRO A 34 29.38 -13.66 37.99
CA PRO A 34 29.55 -13.44 39.43
C PRO A 34 30.94 -12.91 39.87
N GLN A 35 31.90 -12.84 38.95
CA GLN A 35 33.26 -12.32 39.20
C GLN A 35 33.52 -10.90 38.65
N GLY A 36 32.50 -10.19 38.16
CA GLY A 36 32.62 -8.74 37.89
C GLY A 36 33.46 -8.34 36.67
N GLN A 37 33.71 -9.25 35.73
CA GLN A 37 34.36 -8.96 34.44
C GLN A 37 33.30 -8.86 33.32
N PRO A 38 33.31 -7.81 32.46
CA PRO A 38 32.36 -7.69 31.37
C PRO A 38 32.70 -8.68 30.24
N VAL A 39 31.88 -9.72 30.08
CA VAL A 39 32.00 -10.68 28.98
C VAL A 39 31.10 -10.23 27.82
N THR A 40 31.69 -10.01 26.64
CA THR A 40 30.93 -9.66 25.44
C THR A 40 30.49 -10.94 24.73
N VAL A 41 29.23 -11.34 24.89
CA VAL A 41 28.67 -12.50 24.18
C VAL A 41 27.97 -12.04 22.91
N ALA A 42 28.54 -12.35 21.75
CA ALA A 42 27.91 -12.10 20.47
C ALA A 42 26.82 -13.15 20.22
N VAL A 43 25.56 -12.83 20.56
CA VAL A 43 24.42 -13.70 20.26
C VAL A 43 23.92 -13.41 18.85
N ASN A 44 24.20 -14.32 17.91
CA ASN A 44 23.68 -14.26 16.55
C ASN A 44 22.29 -14.91 16.50
N ILE A 45 21.24 -14.12 16.74
CA ILE A 45 19.85 -14.57 16.61
C ILE A 45 19.41 -14.30 15.17
N GLN A 46 19.43 -15.31 14.31
CA GLN A 46 18.69 -15.25 13.04
C GLN A 46 17.21 -15.54 13.32
N PRO A 47 16.29 -14.59 13.13
CA PRO A 47 14.87 -14.89 13.20
C PRO A 47 14.49 -15.75 11.99
N LYS A 48 14.27 -17.05 12.21
CA LYS A 48 13.64 -17.93 11.23
C LYS A 48 12.14 -17.62 11.17
N ILE A 49 11.78 -16.56 10.46
CA ILE A 49 10.37 -16.21 10.22
C ILE A 49 9.85 -17.16 9.14
N ASN A 50 9.24 -18.27 9.56
CA ASN A 50 8.53 -19.17 8.65
C ASN A 50 7.17 -18.56 8.29
N ILE A 51 7.15 -17.66 7.31
CA ILE A 51 5.90 -17.17 6.71
C ILE A 51 5.50 -18.19 5.65
N GLN A 52 4.62 -19.12 5.99
CA GLN A 52 3.84 -19.83 4.97
C GLN A 52 2.82 -18.85 4.39
N PRO A 53 2.86 -18.52 3.09
CA PRO A 53 1.79 -17.79 2.45
C PRO A 53 0.60 -18.75 2.24
N ASN A 54 -0.30 -18.85 3.21
CA ASN A 54 -1.61 -19.47 3.00
C ASN A 54 -2.49 -18.50 2.20
N ILE A 55 -2.25 -18.42 0.90
CA ILE A 55 -3.09 -17.68 -0.04
C ILE A 55 -4.24 -18.61 -0.42
N HIS A 56 -5.25 -18.69 0.44
CA HIS A 56 -6.53 -19.25 0.06
C HIS A 56 -7.36 -18.14 -0.59
N PRO A 57 -7.73 -18.24 -1.88
CA PRO A 57 -8.63 -17.26 -2.47
C PRO A 57 -10.03 -17.44 -1.84
N GLN A 58 -10.37 -16.57 -0.89
CA GLN A 58 -11.75 -16.44 -0.45
C GLN A 58 -12.57 -15.92 -1.63
N ASN A 59 -13.48 -16.76 -2.12
CA ASN A 59 -14.60 -16.40 -2.96
C ASN A 59 -15.50 -15.41 -2.20
N LEU A 60 -15.16 -14.11 -2.25
CA LEU A 60 -16.15 -13.06 -2.04
C LEU A 60 -17.05 -13.07 -3.28
N PHE A 61 -18.17 -13.80 -3.22
CA PHE A 61 -19.46 -13.55 -3.88
C PHE A 61 -20.31 -14.83 -3.75
N GLN A 62 -20.79 -15.11 -2.54
CA GLN A 62 -22.01 -15.91 -2.37
C GLN A 62 -23.18 -14.93 -2.22
N PRO A 63 -24.09 -14.85 -3.20
CA PRO A 63 -25.36 -14.17 -2.97
C PRO A 63 -26.24 -15.03 -2.06
N ASP A 64 -26.59 -14.48 -0.90
CA ASP A 64 -27.65 -15.00 -0.04
C ASP A 64 -28.97 -14.99 -0.82
N ASN A 65 -29.44 -16.17 -1.19
CA ASN A 65 -30.75 -16.37 -1.78
C ASN A 65 -31.75 -16.72 -0.68
N THR A 66 -32.31 -15.70 -0.04
CA THR A 66 -33.59 -15.81 0.68
C THR A 66 -34.44 -14.56 0.43
N ILE A 67 -35.10 -14.52 -0.74
CA ILE A 67 -36.35 -13.76 -0.90
C ILE A 67 -37.32 -14.67 -1.66
N ASN A 68 -38.26 -15.25 -0.91
CA ASN A 68 -39.50 -15.74 -1.48
C ASN A 68 -40.39 -14.54 -1.82
N THR A 69 -41.09 -14.69 -2.94
CA THR A 69 -42.42 -14.13 -3.23
C THR A 69 -42.48 -12.97 -4.24
N VAL A 70 -42.85 -13.38 -5.47
CA VAL A 70 -43.70 -12.67 -6.48
C VAL A 70 -43.05 -11.56 -7.31
N ASN A 71 -42.55 -11.95 -8.50
CA ASN A 71 -43.02 -11.42 -9.78
C ASN A 71 -42.44 -12.23 -10.95
N GLN A 72 -43.31 -12.97 -11.65
CA GLN A 72 -43.00 -13.68 -12.88
C GLN A 72 -42.78 -12.65 -14.01
N GLY A 73 -41.58 -12.64 -14.61
CA GLY A 73 -41.29 -11.79 -15.79
C GLY A 73 -39.80 -11.56 -16.10
N GLY A 74 -38.85 -11.84 -15.19
CA GLY A 74 -37.44 -11.45 -15.35
C GLY A 74 -36.43 -12.54 -15.78
N ALA A 75 -36.81 -13.82 -15.80
CA ALA A 75 -35.84 -14.93 -15.91
C ALA A 75 -35.17 -15.07 -17.29
N ALA A 76 -35.81 -14.62 -18.38
CA ALA A 76 -35.25 -14.74 -19.73
C ALA A 76 -34.11 -13.75 -20.02
N ILE A 77 -34.04 -12.62 -19.30
CA ILE A 77 -33.07 -11.54 -19.57
C ILE A 77 -31.74 -11.78 -18.84
N ALA A 78 -31.76 -12.45 -17.68
CA ALA A 78 -30.55 -12.75 -16.91
C ALA A 78 -29.71 -13.90 -17.51
N GLN A 79 -30.35 -14.93 -18.08
CA GLN A 79 -29.65 -16.06 -18.73
C GLN A 79 -29.01 -15.68 -20.08
N SER A 80 -29.58 -14.72 -20.81
CA SER A 80 -28.99 -14.23 -22.07
C SER A 80 -27.71 -13.43 -21.84
N LYS A 81 -27.61 -12.67 -20.74
CA LYS A 81 -26.41 -11.89 -20.40
C LYS A 81 -25.24 -12.76 -19.94
N SER A 82 -25.45 -13.84 -19.19
CA SER A 82 -24.35 -14.71 -18.72
C SER A 82 -23.72 -15.53 -19.86
N ASN A 83 -24.50 -15.90 -20.88
CA ASN A 83 -24.00 -16.64 -22.04
C ASN A 83 -23.17 -15.76 -23.00
N ALA A 84 -23.48 -14.46 -23.09
CA ALA A 84 -22.70 -13.49 -23.87
C ALA A 84 -21.35 -13.14 -23.21
N THR A 85 -21.28 -13.09 -21.88
CA THR A 85 -20.01 -12.91 -21.15
C THR A 85 -19.09 -14.13 -21.27
N ASN A 86 -19.64 -15.35 -21.20
CA ASN A 86 -18.85 -16.57 -21.32
C ASN A 86 -18.23 -16.77 -22.71
N THR A 87 -18.96 -16.42 -23.78
CA THR A 87 -18.43 -16.49 -25.16
C THR A 87 -17.33 -15.45 -25.42
N THR A 88 -17.43 -14.27 -24.84
CA THR A 88 -16.40 -13.22 -24.95
C THR A 88 -15.12 -13.60 -24.21
N ILE A 89 -15.25 -14.15 -22.99
CA ILE A 89 -14.10 -14.65 -22.20
C ILE A 89 -13.38 -15.79 -22.93
N ASN A 90 -14.10 -16.72 -23.56
CA ASN A 90 -13.50 -17.83 -24.30
C ASN A 90 -12.77 -17.37 -25.57
N LYS A 91 -13.30 -16.37 -26.28
CA LYS A 91 -12.60 -15.75 -27.42
C LYS A 91 -11.31 -15.07 -27.00
N ILE A 92 -11.32 -14.36 -25.86
CA ILE A 92 -10.12 -13.73 -25.29
C ILE A 92 -9.09 -14.80 -24.91
N LYS A 93 -9.50 -15.89 -24.24
CA LYS A 93 -8.59 -16.99 -23.87
C LYS A 93 -7.94 -17.65 -25.09
N LEU A 94 -8.73 -17.92 -26.15
CA LEU A 94 -8.22 -18.48 -27.40
C LEU A 94 -7.23 -17.54 -28.09
N PHE A 95 -7.56 -16.25 -28.17
CA PHE A 95 -6.68 -15.24 -28.75
C PHE A 95 -5.35 -15.14 -27.97
N VAL A 96 -5.42 -15.10 -26.64
CA VAL A 96 -4.22 -15.06 -25.77
C VAL A 96 -3.36 -16.31 -25.96
N SER A 97 -3.96 -17.51 -25.96
CA SER A 97 -3.23 -18.77 -26.15
C SER A 97 -2.51 -18.83 -27.51
N GLN A 98 -3.23 -18.47 -28.59
CA GLN A 98 -2.67 -18.45 -29.93
C GLN A 98 -1.53 -17.43 -30.06
N THR A 99 -1.66 -16.27 -29.41
CA THR A 99 -0.62 -15.24 -29.40
C THR A 99 0.63 -15.71 -28.64
N ILE A 100 0.46 -16.39 -27.50
CA ILE A 100 1.59 -16.95 -26.72
C ILE A 100 2.35 -18.00 -27.54
N GLN A 101 1.64 -18.86 -28.29
CA GLN A 101 2.30 -19.86 -29.13
C GLN A 101 3.07 -19.22 -30.29
N GLN A 102 2.53 -18.18 -30.93
CA GLN A 102 3.24 -17.44 -31.96
C GLN A 102 4.49 -16.73 -31.42
N ILE A 103 4.43 -16.19 -30.20
CA ILE A 103 5.59 -15.56 -29.54
C ILE A 103 6.66 -16.61 -29.20
N LYS A 104 6.26 -17.80 -28.73
CA LYS A 104 7.19 -18.89 -28.42
C LYS A 104 7.87 -19.49 -29.66
N ALA A 105 7.20 -19.44 -30.81
CA ALA A 105 7.74 -19.95 -32.08
C ALA A 105 8.77 -19.00 -32.74
N LEU A 106 8.87 -17.75 -32.28
CA LEU A 106 9.85 -16.79 -32.79
C LEU A 106 11.21 -17.01 -32.14
N SER A 107 12.25 -17.18 -32.97
CA SER A 107 13.64 -17.26 -32.52
C SER A 107 14.04 -15.98 -31.77
N PRO A 108 14.65 -16.05 -30.57
CA PRO A 108 15.07 -14.88 -29.79
C PRO A 108 15.94 -13.89 -30.58
N HIS A 109 16.73 -14.41 -31.53
CA HIS A 109 17.63 -13.64 -32.37
C HIS A 109 16.90 -12.78 -33.41
N ASP A 110 15.79 -13.29 -33.98
CA ASP A 110 15.01 -12.56 -35.00
C ASP A 110 14.10 -11.50 -34.36
N ILE A 111 13.62 -11.77 -33.14
CA ILE A 111 12.92 -10.78 -32.31
C ILE A 111 13.85 -9.58 -32.03
N GLY A 112 15.13 -9.85 -31.70
CA GLY A 112 16.10 -8.81 -31.40
C GLY A 112 16.42 -7.89 -32.59
N ARG A 113 16.69 -8.45 -33.78
CA ARG A 113 17.00 -7.65 -34.98
C ARG A 113 15.80 -6.83 -35.46
N SER A 114 14.60 -7.42 -35.43
CA SER A 114 13.37 -6.74 -35.83
C SER A 114 12.99 -5.62 -34.84
N ALA A 115 13.12 -5.86 -33.53
CA ALA A 115 12.89 -4.84 -32.51
C ALA A 115 13.91 -3.68 -32.61
N ALA A 116 15.17 -3.98 -32.92
CA ALA A 116 16.21 -2.96 -33.06
C ALA A 116 16.00 -2.06 -34.28
N SER A 117 15.62 -2.61 -35.44
CA SER A 117 15.32 -1.81 -36.63
C SER A 117 14.02 -1.00 -36.47
N TRP A 118 12.99 -1.60 -35.88
CA TRP A 118 11.73 -0.93 -35.55
C TRP A 118 11.93 0.21 -34.54
N GLY A 119 12.74 -0.03 -33.49
CA GLY A 119 13.09 0.97 -32.49
C GLY A 119 13.80 2.18 -33.08
N LYS A 120 14.72 1.97 -34.04
CA LYS A 120 15.39 3.07 -34.78
C LYS A 120 14.39 3.90 -35.58
N LEU A 121 13.41 3.26 -36.23
CA LEU A 121 12.38 3.94 -37.03
C LEU A 121 11.40 4.74 -36.16
N HIS A 122 11.05 4.21 -34.98
CA HIS A 122 10.02 4.79 -34.12
C HIS A 122 10.54 5.48 -32.85
N LYS A 123 11.84 5.77 -32.75
CA LYS A 123 12.47 6.39 -31.57
C LYS A 123 11.73 7.60 -31.01
N LYS A 124 11.22 8.48 -31.89
CA LYS A 124 10.44 9.67 -31.49
C LYS A 124 9.08 9.30 -30.89
N LYS A 125 8.37 8.33 -31.48
CA LYS A 125 7.07 7.86 -30.98
C LYS A 125 7.22 7.16 -29.63
N ILE A 126 8.24 6.31 -29.49
CA ILE A 126 8.55 5.61 -28.23
C ILE A 126 8.86 6.64 -27.13
N ALA A 127 9.72 7.63 -27.42
CA ALA A 127 10.04 8.69 -26.47
C ALA A 127 8.81 9.53 -26.07
N LEU A 128 7.92 9.82 -27.02
CA LEU A 128 6.69 10.56 -26.74
C LEU A 128 5.73 9.73 -25.86
N TYR A 129 5.53 8.46 -26.18
CA TYR A 129 4.64 7.58 -25.41
C TYR A 129 5.20 7.27 -24.03
N SER A 130 6.52 7.07 -23.90
CA SER A 130 7.15 6.86 -22.60
C SER A 130 7.02 8.11 -21.73
N ALA A 131 7.34 9.29 -22.27
CA ALA A 131 7.17 10.55 -21.56
C ALA A 131 5.71 10.80 -21.14
N GLY A 132 4.76 10.55 -22.05
CA GLY A 132 3.32 10.68 -21.77
C GLY A 132 2.85 9.72 -20.68
N THR A 133 3.26 8.45 -20.75
CA THR A 133 2.90 7.44 -19.73
C THR A 133 3.50 7.79 -18.38
N SER A 134 4.77 8.18 -18.33
CA SER A 134 5.43 8.63 -17.09
C SER A 134 4.73 9.85 -16.50
N TYR A 135 4.34 10.83 -17.32
CA TYR A 135 3.60 12.00 -16.88
C TYR A 135 2.24 11.62 -16.25
N VAL A 136 1.47 10.75 -16.91
CA VAL A 136 0.17 10.29 -16.40
C VAL A 136 0.34 9.53 -15.08
N LEU A 137 1.31 8.62 -14.99
CA LEU A 137 1.58 7.85 -13.77
C LEU A 137 1.97 8.76 -12.59
N ILE A 138 2.90 9.68 -12.80
CA ILE A 138 3.34 10.62 -11.76
C ILE A 138 2.17 11.52 -11.33
N SER A 139 1.41 12.05 -12.28
CA SER A 139 0.24 12.89 -11.99
C SER A 139 -0.83 12.13 -11.20
N CYS A 140 -1.10 10.88 -11.57
CA CYS A 140 -2.01 10.00 -10.85
C CYS A 140 -1.55 9.78 -9.40
N LEU A 141 -0.26 9.52 -9.16
CA LEU A 141 0.29 9.36 -7.82
C LEU A 141 0.16 10.63 -6.96
N ILE A 142 0.38 11.82 -7.55
CA ILE A 142 0.19 13.10 -6.85
C ILE A 142 -1.28 13.31 -6.50
N ILE A 143 -2.19 13.09 -7.46
CA ILE A 143 -3.63 13.23 -7.25
C ILE A 143 -4.10 12.25 -6.17
N GLN A 144 -3.63 11.01 -6.20
CA GLN A 144 -3.95 10.01 -5.18
C GLN A 144 -3.48 10.46 -3.79
N GLY A 145 -2.27 11.02 -3.67
CA GLY A 145 -1.77 11.60 -2.43
C GLY A 145 -2.61 12.79 -1.95
N ASN A 146 -3.02 13.66 -2.87
CA ASN A 146 -3.89 14.80 -2.56
C ASN A 146 -5.28 14.35 -2.07
N ILE A 147 -5.86 13.32 -2.69
CA ILE A 147 -7.13 12.71 -2.25
C ILE A 147 -6.95 12.06 -0.87
N PHE A 148 -5.84 11.34 -0.67
CA PHE A 148 -5.53 10.70 0.61
C PHE A 148 -5.50 11.71 1.77
N MET A 149 -4.81 12.85 1.61
CA MET A 149 -4.74 13.90 2.64
C MET A 149 -6.08 14.59 2.95
N ARG A 150 -7.09 14.44 2.08
CA ARG A 150 -8.44 14.99 2.31
C ARG A 150 -9.33 14.06 3.14
N LYS A 151 -8.95 12.79 3.30
CA LYS A 151 -9.75 11.83 4.07
C LYS A 151 -9.73 12.23 5.55
N SER A 152 -10.90 12.33 6.17
CA SER A 152 -11.04 12.53 7.62
C SER A 152 -10.85 11.23 8.41
N THR A 153 -10.88 10.09 7.72
CA THR A 153 -10.80 8.76 8.32
C THR A 153 -9.37 8.26 8.53
N ILE A 154 -8.35 9.08 8.25
CA ILE A 154 -6.94 8.71 8.45
C ILE A 154 -6.52 8.98 9.89
N TRP A 155 -5.54 8.25 10.39
CA TRP A 155 -5.00 8.41 11.75
C TRP A 155 -4.27 9.74 11.93
N SER A 156 -3.64 10.24 10.88
CA SER A 156 -3.04 11.59 10.88
C SER A 156 -4.08 12.72 11.07
N ALA A 157 -5.36 12.46 10.82
CA ALA A 157 -6.47 13.40 11.07
C ALA A 157 -7.13 13.21 12.45
N TRP A 158 -6.62 12.29 13.29
CA TRP A 158 -7.12 12.12 14.64
C TRP A 158 -6.93 13.40 15.47
N LYS A 159 -8.03 13.89 16.06
CA LYS A 159 -8.15 15.19 16.74
C LYS A 159 -7.79 16.41 15.88
N LYS A 160 -8.03 16.40 14.56
CA LYS A 160 -7.62 17.45 13.60
C LYS A 160 -7.83 18.90 14.08
N GLN A 161 -8.85 19.14 14.89
CA GLN A 161 -9.15 20.45 15.48
C GLN A 161 -8.04 21.01 16.39
N LEU A 162 -7.20 20.15 16.98
CA LEU A 162 -6.10 20.57 17.82
C LEU A 162 -4.84 20.82 16.98
N SER A 163 -4.16 21.92 17.30
CA SER A 163 -2.82 22.21 16.82
C SER A 163 -1.80 21.21 17.39
N MET A 164 -0.61 21.15 16.80
CA MET A 164 0.44 20.27 17.30
C MET A 164 0.88 20.66 18.72
N GLU A 165 0.93 21.96 19.01
CA GLU A 165 1.31 22.50 20.33
C GLU A 165 0.26 22.14 21.40
N GLU A 166 -1.02 22.27 21.08
CA GLU A 166 -2.12 21.86 21.97
C GLU A 166 -2.09 20.35 22.23
N LEU A 167 -1.71 19.56 21.22
CA LEU A 167 -1.61 18.11 21.35
C LEU A 167 -0.46 17.69 22.29
N PHE A 168 0.63 18.46 22.33
CA PHE A 168 1.73 18.27 23.28
C PHE A 168 1.40 18.75 24.70
N ALA A 169 0.48 19.69 24.86
CA ALA A 169 0.06 20.19 26.17
C ALA A 169 -0.81 19.17 26.95
N ILE A 170 -1.41 18.20 26.26
CA ILE A 170 -2.23 17.16 26.90
C ILE A 170 -1.32 16.14 27.60
N PRO A 171 -1.59 15.76 28.86
CA PRO A 171 -0.84 14.71 29.55
C PRO A 171 -0.79 13.40 28.76
N HIS A 172 0.40 12.83 28.60
CA HIS A 172 0.65 11.64 27.78
C HIS A 172 -0.22 10.41 28.17
N ASP A 173 -0.45 10.19 29.47
CA ASP A 173 -1.29 9.08 29.95
C ASP A 173 -2.75 9.21 29.49
N GLN A 174 -3.33 10.41 29.67
CA GLN A 174 -4.69 10.70 29.22
C GLN A 174 -4.81 10.54 27.70
N LEU A 175 -3.84 11.08 26.95
CA LEU A 175 -3.85 11.00 25.50
C LEU A 175 -3.71 9.56 24.99
N GLY A 176 -2.89 8.74 25.66
CA GLY A 176 -2.75 7.31 25.35
C GLY A 176 -4.07 6.56 25.53
N LYS A 177 -4.77 6.78 26.66
CA LYS A 177 -6.08 6.18 26.93
C LYS A 177 -7.14 6.57 25.90
N GLU A 178 -7.22 7.86 25.56
CA GLU A 178 -8.14 8.36 24.53
C GLU A 178 -7.82 7.78 23.14
N LEU A 179 -6.53 7.64 22.81
CA LEU A 179 -6.09 7.04 21.55
C LEU A 179 -6.50 5.56 21.47
N VAL A 180 -6.26 4.79 22.52
CA VAL A 180 -6.63 3.37 22.57
C VAL A 180 -8.13 3.18 22.45
N HIS A 181 -8.91 4.01 23.14
CA HIS A 181 -10.37 3.99 22.99
C HIS A 181 -10.80 4.31 21.55
N ALA A 182 -10.18 5.30 20.90
CA ALA A 182 -10.46 5.61 19.50
C ALA A 182 -10.06 4.47 18.53
N ILE A 183 -8.96 3.76 18.82
CA ILE A 183 -8.53 2.56 18.07
C ILE A 183 -9.58 1.47 18.17
N GLN A 184 -9.99 1.15 19.40
CA GLN A 184 -11.02 0.14 19.64
C GLN A 184 -12.31 0.49 18.93
N GLN A 185 -12.79 1.74 19.03
CA GLN A 185 -14.00 2.19 18.33
C GLN A 185 -13.91 2.10 16.80
N ARG A 186 -12.74 2.38 16.20
CA ARG A 186 -12.58 2.35 14.75
C ARG A 186 -12.42 0.92 14.20
N HIS A 187 -11.86 0.01 14.98
CA HIS A 187 -11.50 -1.35 14.55
C HIS A 187 -12.30 -2.44 15.29
N VAL A 188 -13.52 -2.14 15.75
CA VAL A 188 -14.38 -3.12 16.45
C VAL A 188 -14.62 -4.33 15.55
N ASN A 189 -14.21 -5.50 16.01
CA ASN A 189 -14.54 -6.76 15.37
C ASN A 189 -15.93 -7.21 15.85
N VAL A 190 -16.95 -7.05 14.99
CA VAL A 190 -18.33 -7.44 15.29
C VAL A 190 -18.46 -8.94 15.62
N GLN A 191 -17.57 -9.77 15.06
CA GLN A 191 -17.59 -11.22 15.27
C GLN A 191 -16.94 -11.66 16.59
N ASN A 192 -16.03 -10.85 17.14
CA ASN A 192 -15.35 -11.17 18.39
C ASN A 192 -15.09 -9.90 19.22
N PRO A 193 -16.09 -9.44 19.99
CA PRO A 193 -16.00 -8.17 20.73
C PRO A 193 -15.02 -8.22 21.91
N THR A 194 -14.62 -9.41 22.36
CA THR A 194 -13.63 -9.59 23.43
C THR A 194 -12.19 -9.52 22.91
N ASP A 195 -11.99 -9.46 21.59
CA ASP A 195 -10.66 -9.31 21.00
C ASP A 195 -10.18 -7.85 21.05
N HIS A 196 -9.52 -7.51 22.15
CA HIS A 196 -8.93 -6.20 22.35
C HIS A 196 -7.58 -6.01 21.64
N ILE A 197 -6.95 -7.09 21.17
CA ILE A 197 -5.58 -7.06 20.62
C ILE A 197 -5.60 -6.77 19.12
N THR A 198 -6.50 -7.39 18.37
CA THR A 198 -6.61 -7.20 16.92
C THR A 198 -6.76 -5.72 16.51
N PRO A 199 -7.61 -4.90 17.15
CA PRO A 199 -7.70 -3.46 16.88
C PRO A 199 -6.35 -2.73 16.98
N LEU A 200 -5.53 -3.08 17.98
CA LEU A 200 -4.23 -2.46 18.21
C LEU A 200 -3.23 -2.84 17.11
N VAL A 201 -3.20 -4.12 16.71
CA VAL A 201 -2.35 -4.60 15.61
C VAL A 201 -2.75 -3.93 14.29
N GLN A 202 -4.06 -3.85 14.00
CA GLN A 202 -4.57 -3.18 12.81
C GLN A 202 -4.22 -1.69 12.80
N PHE A 203 -4.27 -1.02 13.95
CA PHE A 203 -3.84 0.36 14.09
C PHE A 203 -2.36 0.55 13.71
N VAL A 204 -1.45 -0.27 14.26
CA VAL A 204 -0.02 -0.17 13.95
C VAL A 204 0.23 -0.34 12.45
N GLN A 205 -0.41 -1.34 11.84
CA GLN A 205 -0.32 -1.57 10.39
C GLN A 205 -0.86 -0.39 9.57
N ALA A 206 -2.01 0.15 9.97
CA ALA A 206 -2.62 1.30 9.31
C ALA A 206 -1.70 2.53 9.40
N VAL A 207 -1.18 2.85 10.58
CA VAL A 207 -0.25 3.97 10.78
C VAL A 207 1.01 3.82 9.94
N ASP A 208 1.60 2.62 9.88
CA ASP A 208 2.78 2.37 9.05
C ASP A 208 2.49 2.49 7.55
N GLN A 209 1.31 2.05 7.12
CA GLN A 209 0.86 2.22 5.74
C GLN A 209 0.65 3.71 5.40
N GLU A 210 -0.02 4.47 6.25
CA GLU A 210 -0.21 5.91 6.08
C GLU A 210 1.14 6.64 6.01
N MET A 211 2.08 6.28 6.89
CA MET A 211 3.43 6.84 6.92
C MET A 211 4.18 6.57 5.61
N LYS A 212 4.06 5.35 5.04
CA LYS A 212 4.64 5.01 3.73
C LYS A 212 4.02 5.84 2.60
N ILE A 213 2.70 6.03 2.60
CA ILE A 213 1.99 6.84 1.60
C ILE A 213 2.45 8.30 1.66
N LEU A 214 2.49 8.89 2.85
CA LEU A 214 2.94 10.28 3.07
C LEU A 214 4.41 10.46 2.66
N ASN A 215 5.30 9.54 3.04
CA ASN A 215 6.71 9.59 2.64
C ASN A 215 6.88 9.52 1.12
N ARG A 216 6.15 8.61 0.45
CA ARG A 216 6.19 8.50 -1.01
C ARG A 216 5.72 9.79 -1.69
N TYR A 217 4.63 10.39 -1.18
CA TYR A 217 4.14 11.68 -1.69
C TYR A 217 5.17 12.79 -1.51
N LEU A 218 5.79 12.91 -0.33
CA LEU A 218 6.79 13.94 -0.04
C LEU A 218 8.04 13.78 -0.92
N ILE A 219 8.55 12.56 -1.09
CA ILE A 219 9.71 12.30 -1.98
C ILE A 219 9.37 12.71 -3.41
N LEU A 220 8.18 12.34 -3.90
CA LEU A 220 7.74 12.67 -5.27
C LEU A 220 7.58 14.18 -5.46
N ALA A 221 6.87 14.85 -4.54
CA ALA A 221 6.59 16.28 -4.64
C ALA A 221 7.86 17.13 -4.48
N THR A 222 8.75 16.76 -3.55
CA THR A 222 10.05 17.45 -3.39
C THR A 222 10.98 17.17 -4.57
N GLY A 223 10.97 15.97 -5.15
CA GLY A 223 11.68 15.65 -6.38
C GLY A 223 11.23 16.52 -7.55
N ILE A 224 9.92 16.62 -7.79
CA ILE A 224 9.33 17.49 -8.82
C ILE A 224 9.73 18.95 -8.60
N ARG A 225 9.72 19.42 -7.34
CA ARG A 225 10.16 20.77 -6.97
C ARG A 225 11.64 21.00 -7.30
N ARG A 226 12.51 20.04 -6.93
CA ARG A 226 13.96 20.11 -7.21
C ARG A 226 14.24 20.12 -8.72
N CYS A 227 13.49 19.37 -9.50
CA CYS A 227 13.59 19.37 -10.96
C CYS A 227 12.95 20.59 -11.63
N ARG A 228 12.36 21.54 -10.87
CA ARG A 228 11.63 22.70 -11.39
C ARG A 228 10.46 22.34 -12.32
N LEU A 229 9.87 21.15 -12.13
CA LEU A 229 8.76 20.65 -12.94
C LEU A 229 7.39 21.05 -12.36
N THR A 230 7.34 22.02 -11.44
CA THR A 230 6.13 22.49 -10.77
C THR A 230 5.12 23.13 -11.73
N ARG A 231 5.56 23.61 -12.90
CA ARG A 231 4.67 24.15 -13.95
C ARG A 231 3.91 23.05 -14.70
N ILE A 232 4.48 21.84 -14.76
CA ILE A 232 3.94 20.73 -15.55
C ILE A 232 3.07 19.82 -14.67
N PHE A 233 3.51 19.55 -13.44
CA PHE A 233 2.78 18.71 -12.51
C PHE A 233 1.90 19.51 -11.55
N PRO A 234 0.70 19.02 -11.20
CA PRO A 234 -0.22 19.69 -10.28
C PRO A 234 0.27 19.60 -8.82
N THR A 235 1.39 20.27 -8.54
CA THR A 235 2.01 20.35 -7.22
C THR A 235 1.66 21.69 -6.58
N ASN A 236 1.32 21.65 -5.29
CA ASN A 236 1.00 22.85 -4.51
C ASN A 236 1.85 22.83 -3.25
N ASN A 237 2.60 23.91 -2.99
CA ASN A 237 3.48 24.03 -1.82
C ASN A 237 2.72 23.85 -0.51
N GLN A 238 1.51 24.41 -0.40
CA GLN A 238 0.64 24.24 0.77
C GLN A 238 0.31 22.76 1.02
N ARG A 239 0.16 21.95 -0.03
CA ARG A 239 -0.10 20.51 0.10
C ARG A 239 1.13 19.74 0.56
N ILE A 240 2.32 20.21 0.19
CA ILE A 240 3.59 19.62 0.65
C ILE A 240 3.77 19.91 2.14
N GLU A 241 3.55 21.15 2.57
CA GLU A 241 3.59 21.56 3.97
C GLU A 241 2.55 20.79 4.80
N GLN A 242 1.31 20.71 4.30
CA GLN A 242 0.26 19.91 4.92
C GLN A 242 0.66 18.42 5.06
N ALA A 243 1.30 17.83 4.04
CA ALA A 243 1.79 16.46 4.11
C ALA A 243 2.90 16.27 5.16
N GLN A 244 3.76 17.28 5.34
CA GLN A 244 4.81 17.27 6.37
C GLN A 244 4.19 17.35 7.77
N GLU A 245 3.23 18.24 7.98
CA GLU A 245 2.48 18.35 9.24
C GLU A 245 1.77 17.03 9.58
N LEU A 246 1.02 16.47 8.63
CA LEU A 246 0.34 15.18 8.80
C LEU A 246 1.32 14.05 9.14
N LYS A 247 2.51 14.05 8.54
CA LYS A 247 3.56 13.07 8.84
C LYS A 247 4.10 13.23 10.27
N GLN A 248 4.38 14.44 10.71
CA GLN A 248 4.84 14.71 12.08
C GLN A 248 3.80 14.29 13.10
N ARG A 249 2.55 14.68 12.85
CA ARG A 249 1.39 14.35 13.68
C ARG A 249 1.17 12.84 13.77
N LEU A 250 1.26 12.12 12.65
CA LEU A 250 1.18 10.66 12.63
C LEU A 250 2.33 10.00 13.41
N GLY A 251 3.55 10.54 13.31
CA GLY A 251 4.70 10.09 14.09
C GLY A 251 4.48 10.24 15.58
N PHE A 252 3.90 11.36 16.00
CA PHE A 252 3.53 11.59 17.39
C PHE A 252 2.43 10.64 17.88
N VAL A 253 1.37 10.43 17.08
CA VAL A 253 0.30 9.46 17.41
C VAL A 253 0.88 8.04 17.59
N LYS A 254 1.80 7.64 16.71
CA LYS A 254 2.52 6.37 16.83
C LYS A 254 3.33 6.30 18.12
N HIS A 255 4.09 7.35 18.42
CA HIS A 255 4.92 7.41 19.63
C HIS A 255 4.07 7.34 20.90
N THR A 256 2.99 8.13 20.99
CA THR A 256 2.05 8.10 22.12
C THR A 256 1.48 6.71 22.35
N PHE A 257 1.09 6.00 21.30
CA PHE A 257 0.64 4.61 21.43
C PHE A 257 1.74 3.68 21.96
N ILE A 258 2.96 3.75 21.41
CA ILE A 258 4.08 2.90 21.84
C ILE A 258 4.45 3.19 23.30
N SER A 259 4.53 4.47 23.69
CA SER A 259 4.78 4.87 25.07
C SER A 259 3.70 4.33 26.00
N TRP A 260 2.42 4.49 25.65
CA TRP A 260 1.30 3.95 26.42
C TRP A 260 1.38 2.42 26.58
N ALA A 261 1.72 1.72 25.49
CA ALA A 261 1.85 0.26 25.50
C ALA A 261 3.03 -0.21 26.36
N ALA A 262 4.13 0.56 26.39
CA ALA A 262 5.32 0.25 27.17
C ALA A 262 5.17 0.53 28.67
N THR A 263 4.35 1.52 29.06
CA THR A 263 4.42 2.06 30.43
C THR A 263 3.78 1.17 31.47
N ASP A 264 2.65 0.47 31.21
CA ASP A 264 2.10 -0.48 32.21
C ASP A 264 0.84 -1.28 31.78
N ASN A 265 0.37 -1.20 30.53
CA ASN A 265 -0.97 -1.74 30.20
C ASN A 265 -1.00 -3.12 29.53
N LEU A 266 0.09 -3.60 28.92
CA LEU A 266 0.10 -4.94 28.30
C LEU A 266 0.00 -6.07 29.34
N ALA A 267 0.51 -5.84 30.56
CA ALA A 267 0.41 -6.81 31.64
C ALA A 267 -1.06 -7.04 32.08
N ASN A 268 -1.91 -6.02 31.99
CA ASN A 268 -3.30 -6.07 32.43
C ASN A 268 -4.25 -6.75 31.44
N PHE A 269 -3.82 -7.08 30.20
CA PHE A 269 -4.65 -7.77 29.21
C PHE A 269 -4.57 -9.31 29.27
N ASN A 270 -3.71 -9.87 30.13
CA ASN A 270 -3.53 -11.32 30.28
C ASN A 270 -4.36 -11.95 31.41
N HIS A 271 -5.30 -11.21 32.01
CA HIS A 271 -6.24 -11.68 33.03
C HIS A 271 -7.65 -11.73 32.48
#